data_AF-A0A536UFX8-F1
#
_entry.id   AF-A0A536UFX8-F1
#
_cell.length_a   1.000
_cell.length_b   1.000
_cell.length_c   1.000
_cell.angle_alpha   90.00
_cell.angle_beta   90.00
_cell.angle_gamma   90.00
#
_symmetry.space_group_name_H-M   'P 1'
#
loop_
_entity.id
_entity.type
_entity.pdbx_description
1 polymer ?
#
loop_
_entity_poly.entity_id
_entity_poly.type
_entity_poly.pdbx_seq_one_letter_code
_entity_poly.pdbx_strand_id
1 'polypeptide(L)'
;PVKIPLPDLLRKLREQQFERDLRPWYERAGLRAWSWLASRPALYALATRMAVRLLSWMGGRERLIHRLPLGGGWTDARDMPVPAGKTFRELAGERQKNRGER
;
A
#
# COMPACT_ATOMS: atom_id res chain seq x y z
N PRO A 1 4.32 36.51 12.13
CA PRO A 1 3.75 35.49 11.21
C PRO A 1 4.24 35.70 9.77
N VAL A 2 5.29 34.98 9.37
CA VAL A 2 5.87 35.12 8.03
C VAL A 2 5.01 34.31 7.05
N LYS A 3 4.41 34.99 6.05
CA LYS A 3 3.61 34.36 5.00
C LYS A 3 4.56 33.74 3.95
N ILE A 4 5.23 32.64 4.31
CA ILE A 4 6.01 31.87 3.34
C ILE A 4 5.01 31.00 2.55
N PRO A 5 4.91 31.14 1.21
CA PRO A 5 4.06 30.29 0.40
C PRO A 5 4.71 28.91 0.22
N LEU A 6 4.76 28.13 1.31
CA LEU A 6 5.25 26.76 1.32
C LEU A 6 4.57 25.87 0.27
N PRO A 7 3.24 25.94 0.06
CA PRO A 7 2.57 25.11 -0.95
C PRO A 7 3.09 25.38 -2.36
N ASP A 8 3.32 26.65 -2.71
CA ASP A 8 3.77 27.04 -4.05
C ASP A 8 5.23 26.65 -4.29
N LEU A 9 6.07 26.76 -3.25
CA LEU A 9 7.45 26.29 -3.28
C LEU A 9 7.53 24.77 -3.48
N LEU A 10 6.73 24.00 -2.74
CA LEU A 10 6.67 22.54 -2.90
C LEU A 10 6.17 22.13 -4.30
N ARG A 11 5.22 22.89 -4.85
CA ARG A 11 4.74 22.67 -6.22
C ARG A 11 5.83 22.92 -7.27
N LYS A 12 6.53 24.05 -7.19
CA LYS A 12 7.64 24.37 -8.10
C LYS A 12 8.77 23.35 -8.03
N LEU A 13 9.09 22.86 -6.82
CA LEU A 13 10.09 21.80 -6.65
C LEU A 13 9.67 20.49 -7.34
N ARG A 14 8.38 20.14 -7.31
CA ARG A 14 7.86 19.00 -8.08
C ARG A 14 7.93 19.21 -9.59
N GLU A 15 7.56 20.40 -10.06
CA GLU A 15 7.63 20.75 -11.48
C GLU A 15 9.08 20.63 -11.99
N GLN A 16 10.05 21.18 -11.25
CA GLN A 16 11.48 21.06 -11.57
C GLN A 16 12.01 19.62 -11.48
N GLN A 17 11.56 18.82 -10.51
CA GLN A 17 11.93 17.40 -10.43
C GLN A 17 11.41 16.60 -11.63
N PHE A 18 10.23 16.96 -12.16
CA PHE A 18 9.66 16.30 -13.33
C PHE A 18 10.39 16.70 -14.62
N GLU A 19 10.67 18.00 -14.81
CA GLU A 19 11.42 18.50 -15.97
C GLU A 19 12.86 17.98 -16.04
N ARG A 20 13.51 17.80 -14.88
CA ARG A 20 14.89 17.28 -14.78
C ARG A 20 14.97 15.74 -14.91
N ASP A 21 13.85 15.07 -15.16
CA ASP A 21 13.71 13.60 -15.24
C ASP A 21 14.37 12.86 -14.05
N LEU A 22 14.42 13.53 -12.89
CA LEU A 22 14.97 12.98 -11.64
C LEU A 22 14.08 11.88 -11.04
N ARG A 23 13.00 11.50 -11.74
CA ARG A 23 12.17 10.36 -11.38
C ARG A 23 12.93 9.08 -11.67
N PRO A 24 13.29 8.32 -10.64
CA PRO A 24 14.03 7.09 -10.86
C PRO A 24 13.22 6.13 -11.73
N TRP A 25 13.87 5.52 -12.71
CA TRP A 25 13.23 4.60 -13.66
C TRP A 25 12.50 3.44 -12.96
N TYR A 26 12.99 3.03 -11.79
CA TYR A 26 12.39 1.97 -10.97
C TYR A 26 11.02 2.36 -10.41
N GLU A 27 10.75 3.65 -10.16
CA GLU A 27 9.42 4.10 -9.71
C GLU A 27 8.39 3.95 -10.85
N ARG A 28 8.78 4.37 -12.07
CA ARG A 28 7.93 4.19 -13.27
C ARG A 28 7.68 2.72 -13.56
N ALA A 29 8.70 1.88 -13.45
CA ALA A 29 8.59 0.43 -13.62
C ALA A 29 7.69 -0.20 -12.54
N GLY A 30 7.87 0.19 -11.27
CA GLY A 30 7.06 -0.29 -10.15
C GLY A 30 5.58 0.09 -10.30
N LEU A 31 5.28 1.33 -10.69
CA LEU A 31 3.91 1.79 -10.93
C LEU A 31 3.26 1.07 -12.12
N ARG A 32 4.01 0.79 -13.20
CA ARG A 32 3.51 -0.01 -14.33
C ARG A 32 3.24 -1.46 -13.95
N ALA A 33 4.13 -2.08 -13.18
CA ALA A 33 3.91 -3.43 -12.68
C ALA A 33 2.68 -3.48 -11.76
N TRP A 34 2.54 -2.48 -10.88
CA TRP A 34 1.38 -2.34 -10.01
C TRP A 34 0.09 -2.14 -10.80
N SER A 35 0.06 -1.25 -11.80
CA SER A 35 -1.14 -1.01 -12.59
C SER A 35 -1.57 -2.28 -13.33
N TRP A 36 -0.62 -2.99 -13.95
CA TRP A 36 -0.90 -4.26 -14.62
C TRP A 36 -1.45 -5.33 -13.67
N LEU A 37 -0.90 -5.42 -12.45
CA LEU A 37 -1.37 -6.36 -11.43
C LEU A 37 -2.78 -5.98 -10.93
N ALA A 38 -3.01 -4.69 -10.68
CA ALA A 38 -4.29 -4.15 -10.21
C ALA A 38 -5.41 -4.25 -11.27
N SER A 39 -5.07 -4.15 -12.56
CA SER A 39 -6.02 -4.37 -13.67
C SER A 39 -6.49 -5.82 -13.80
N ARG A 40 -5.82 -6.79 -13.17
CA ARG A 40 -6.15 -8.22 -13.26
C ARG A 40 -6.73 -8.73 -11.95
N PRO A 41 -8.07 -8.78 -11.78
CA PRO A 41 -8.71 -9.04 -10.49
C PRO A 41 -8.38 -10.42 -9.89
N ALA A 42 -8.21 -11.46 -10.71
CA ALA A 42 -7.84 -12.79 -10.23
C ALA A 42 -6.40 -12.87 -9.69
N LEU A 43 -5.43 -12.28 -10.41
CA LEU A 43 -4.04 -12.19 -9.95
C LEU A 43 -3.92 -11.29 -8.73
N TYR A 44 -4.64 -10.17 -8.72
CA TYR A 44 -4.69 -9.26 -7.58
C TYR A 44 -5.23 -9.96 -6.33
N ALA A 45 -6.29 -10.79 -6.47
CA ALA A 45 -6.84 -11.55 -5.35
C ALA A 45 -5.83 -12.57 -4.80
N LEU A 46 -5.14 -13.32 -5.66
CA LEU A 46 -4.14 -14.30 -5.25
C LEU A 46 -2.92 -13.62 -4.60
N ALA A 47 -2.40 -12.57 -5.21
CA ALA A 47 -1.29 -11.78 -4.70
C ALA A 47 -1.62 -11.16 -3.32
N THR A 48 -2.81 -10.58 -3.18
CA THR A 48 -3.27 -9.99 -1.90
C THR A 48 -3.42 -11.08 -0.83
N ARG A 49 -3.91 -12.27 -1.18
CA ARG A 49 -4.05 -13.39 -0.24
C ARG A 49 -2.69 -13.90 0.24
N MET A 50 -1.70 -13.98 -0.65
CA MET A 50 -0.33 -14.31 -0.28
C MET A 50 0.29 -13.21 0.59
N ALA A 51 0.11 -11.93 0.23
CA ALA A 51 0.61 -10.80 0.99
C ALA A 51 0.05 -10.77 2.41
N VAL A 52 -1.26 -10.95 2.59
CA VAL A 52 -1.91 -11.00 3.92
C VAL A 52 -1.38 -12.17 4.76
N ARG A 53 -1.11 -13.34 4.16
CA ARG A 53 -0.51 -14.48 4.88
C ARG A 53 0.93 -14.20 5.30
N LEU A 54 1.75 -13.63 4.42
CA LEU A 54 3.11 -13.22 4.72
C LEU A 54 3.16 -12.17 5.84
N LEU A 55 2.29 -11.16 5.76
CA LEU A 55 2.13 -10.12 6.78
C LEU A 55 1.64 -10.69 8.12
N SER A 56 0.71 -11.64 8.08
CA SER A 56 0.22 -12.35 9.28
C SER A 56 1.33 -13.17 9.93
N TRP A 57 2.16 -13.83 9.14
CA TRP A 57 3.32 -14.58 9.63
C TRP A 57 4.40 -13.67 10.23
N MET A 58 4.73 -12.55 9.56
CA MET A 58 5.65 -11.54 10.08
C MET A 58 5.15 -10.85 11.36
N GLY A 59 3.83 -10.76 11.50
CA GLY A 59 3.15 -10.18 12.65
C GLY A 59 3.27 -10.94 13.97
N GLY A 60 3.72 -12.20 13.92
CA GLY A 60 3.97 -13.03 15.10
C GLY A 60 2.78 -13.13 16.07
N ARG A 61 3.10 -13.35 17.35
CA ARG A 61 2.11 -13.45 18.45
C ARG A 61 1.50 -12.11 18.85
N GLU A 62 2.21 -11.02 18.61
CA GLU A 62 1.83 -9.67 19.05
C GLU A 62 0.86 -8.97 18.08
N ARG A 63 0.65 -9.55 16.89
CA ARG A 63 -0.22 -8.98 15.84
C ARG A 63 0.18 -7.55 15.44
N LEU A 64 1.47 -7.22 15.53
CA LEU A 64 2.03 -5.93 15.14
C LEU A 64 3.19 -6.16 14.18
N ILE A 65 3.29 -5.31 13.15
CA ILE A 65 4.41 -5.32 12.20
C ILE A 65 5.25 -4.08 12.49
N HIS A 66 6.41 -4.32 13.11
CA HIS A 66 7.37 -3.27 13.45
C HIS A 66 8.24 -2.84 12.27
N ARG A 67 8.47 -3.74 11.29
CA ARG A 67 9.19 -3.43 10.05
C ARG A 67 8.65 -4.20 8.86
N LEU A 68 8.27 -3.48 7.82
CA LEU A 68 8.03 -4.07 6.51
C LEU A 68 9.32 -4.01 5.65
N PRO A 69 9.78 -5.13 5.08
CA PRO A 69 10.78 -5.07 4.02
C PRO A 69 10.19 -4.24 2.85
N LEU A 70 10.95 -3.24 2.38
CA LEU A 70 10.54 -2.24 1.36
C LEU A 70 9.51 -1.19 1.83
N GLY A 71 9.03 -1.27 3.08
CA GLY A 71 8.09 -0.32 3.70
C GLY A 71 8.70 0.50 4.83
N GLY A 72 10.03 0.55 4.94
CA GLY A 72 10.76 1.20 6.04
C GLY A 72 10.31 2.65 6.27
N GLY A 73 10.12 3.43 5.20
CA GLY A 73 9.64 4.81 5.33
C GLY A 73 8.23 4.96 5.94
N TRP A 74 7.42 3.90 5.97
CA TRP A 74 6.09 3.88 6.58
C TRP A 74 6.05 3.18 7.94
N THR A 75 6.98 2.24 8.18
CA THR A 75 7.00 1.41 9.40
C THR A 75 8.10 1.78 10.40
N ASP A 76 9.15 2.50 9.99
CA ASP A 76 10.19 3.00 10.91
C ASP A 76 9.66 4.08 11.86
N ALA A 77 8.60 4.78 11.48
CA ALA A 77 7.97 5.80 12.32
C ALA A 77 6.67 5.34 13.00
N ARG A 78 6.10 4.18 12.60
CA ARG A 78 4.80 3.70 13.09
C ARG A 78 4.66 2.18 13.01
N ASP A 79 4.19 1.59 14.10
CA ASP A 79 3.76 0.19 14.11
C ASP A 79 2.43 0.02 13.37
N MET A 80 2.33 -1.04 12.56
CA MET A 80 1.10 -1.36 11.84
C MET A 80 0.41 -2.58 12.44
N PRO A 81 -0.92 -2.51 12.65
CA PRO A 81 -1.68 -3.68 13.07
C PRO A 81 -1.65 -4.75 11.96
N VAL A 82 -1.46 -6.00 12.37
CA VAL A 82 -1.46 -7.13 11.46
C VAL A 82 -2.82 -7.29 10.81
N PRO A 83 -2.89 -7.48 9.49
CA PRO A 83 -4.15 -7.74 8.81
C PRO A 83 -4.83 -8.99 9.40
N ALA A 84 -6.15 -8.95 9.55
CA ALA A 84 -6.96 -9.97 10.23
C ALA A 84 -6.98 -11.38 9.57
N GLY A 85 -6.05 -11.66 8.66
CA GLY A 85 -5.93 -12.93 7.93
C GLY A 85 -6.88 -13.08 6.74
N LYS A 86 -7.88 -12.20 6.61
CA LYS A 86 -8.83 -12.14 5.49
C LYS A 86 -8.67 -10.84 4.71
N THR A 87 -8.71 -10.93 3.38
CA THR A 87 -8.71 -9.76 2.50
C THR A 87 -10.05 -9.03 2.55
N PHE A 88 -10.10 -7.74 2.23
CA PHE A 88 -11.36 -6.97 2.16
C PHE A 88 -12.39 -7.63 1.23
N ARG A 89 -11.95 -8.24 0.12
CA ARG A 89 -12.82 -8.93 -0.84
C ARG A 89 -13.44 -10.20 -0.23
N GLU A 90 -12.67 -10.97 0.53
CA GLU A 90 -13.19 -12.14 1.27
C GLU A 90 -14.20 -11.71 2.33
N LEU A 91 -13.90 -10.66 3.10
CA LEU A 91 -14.82 -10.10 4.11
C LEU A 91 -16.11 -9.56 3.49
N ALA A 92 -16.02 -8.90 2.33
CA ALA A 92 -17.19 -8.40 1.60
C ALA A 92 -18.07 -9.54 1.06
N GLY A 93 -17.44 -10.60 0.52
CA GLY A 93 -18.16 -11.79 0.05
C GLY A 93 -18.85 -12.57 1.18
N GLU A 94 -18.18 -12.76 2.31
CA GLU A 94 -18.78 -13.38 3.51
C GLU A 94 -19.99 -12.60 4.02
N ARG A 95 -19.90 -11.27 4.03
CA ARG A 95 -21.04 -10.39 4.40
C ARG A 95 -22.22 -10.53 3.43
N GLN A 96 -21.96 -10.66 2.12
CA GLN A 96 -23.03 -10.86 1.14
C GLN A 96 -23.70 -12.22 1.32
N LYS A 97 -22.93 -13.29 1.55
CA LYS A 97 -23.46 -14.63 1.80
C LYS A 97 -24.33 -14.68 3.07
N ASN A 98 -23.84 -14.13 4.18
CA ASN A 98 -24.60 -14.05 5.45
C ASN A 98 -25.88 -13.20 5.36
N ARG A 99 -25.99 -12.31 4.38
CA ARG A 99 -27.20 -11.50 4.15
C ARG A 99 -28.26 -12.24 3.34
N GLY A 100 -27.87 -13.23 2.53
CA GLY A 100 -28.79 -14.08 1.77
C GLY A 100 -29.33 -15.29 2.55
N GLU A 101 -28.71 -15.63 3.69
CA GLU A 101 -29.14 -16.72 4.58
C GLU A 101 -30.09 -16.25 5.70
N ARG A 102 -30.42 -14.95 5.76
CA ARG A 102 -31.41 -14.35 6.68
C ARG A 102 -32.64 -13.90 5.92
#